data_AF-A0A5U8XNK1-F1
#
_entry.id   AF-A0A5U8XNK1-F1
#
_cell.length_a   1.000
_cell.length_b   1.000
_cell.length_c   1.000
_cell.angle_alpha   90.00
_cell.angle_beta   90.00
_cell.angle_gamma   90.00
#
_symmetry.space_group_name_H-M   'P 1'
#
loop_
_entity.id
_entity.type
_entity.pdbx_description
1 polymer ?
#
loop_
_entity_poly.entity_id
_entity_poly.type
_entity_poly.pdbx_seq_one_letter_code
_entity_poly.pdbx_strand_id
1 'polypeptide(L)'
;MFSNADIQQSIIKSHNVDPTSITIASVVKNNQRRIRNRVEGLQNRVKSEHLLVRILSAIGFQPDATYDDIYWACRRKFINIGAAMRLVSPSHPGEIHVGEFIQGQAELIAISIEHIDPNTPWRELQPARYLFHDYTNLNWQMGTKNGGRGISYIEINLVALVWQYFQAYKYYQRNKNHGGINLQTYLWRYVVYRMLPTYMDLAVFNRHRFLANGVTIEKDDDFRDYPIPMLAPLVDRNAKVIRERLLSGSPLPGVVMNHLLMYFNGKPSALGLLADESYSRTNQQRWFYQLVNLNFMAYVVNYDNPAMARYYPTLVRELRNFFQLRFTERLPSSVKLTLDQNVFSKLNGVIGS
;
A
#
# COMPACT_ATOMS: atom_id res chain seq x y z
N MET A 1 -2.14 9.42 16.68
CA MET A 1 -0.95 8.81 17.37
C MET A 1 0.40 9.13 16.71
N PHE A 2 0.45 9.53 15.44
CA PHE A 2 1.70 9.80 14.70
C PHE A 2 1.75 11.26 14.27
N SER A 3 2.19 12.17 15.14
CA SER A 3 2.42 13.55 14.71
C SER A 3 3.68 13.66 13.86
N ASN A 4 3.77 14.67 12.99
CA ASN A 4 5.00 14.90 12.21
C ASN A 4 6.23 15.07 13.11
N ALA A 5 6.09 15.74 14.25
CA ALA A 5 7.17 15.89 15.22
C ALA A 5 7.62 14.54 15.81
N ASP A 6 6.68 13.65 16.17
CA ASP A 6 6.99 12.31 16.69
C ASP A 6 7.70 11.44 15.64
N ILE A 7 7.26 11.52 14.39
CA ILE A 7 7.87 10.78 13.27
C ILE A 7 9.32 11.22 13.10
N GLN A 8 9.59 12.53 13.04
CA GLN A 8 10.94 13.05 12.89
C GLN A 8 11.85 12.68 14.07
N GLN A 9 11.35 12.79 15.30
CA GLN A 9 12.10 12.34 16.47
C GLN A 9 12.41 10.84 16.44
N SER A 10 11.48 10.03 15.92
CA SER A 10 11.67 8.58 15.82
C SER A 10 12.69 8.20 14.76
N ILE A 11 12.77 8.96 13.66
CA ILE A 11 13.81 8.79 12.62
C ILE A 11 15.20 9.09 13.17
N ILE A 12 15.33 10.14 13.99
CA ILE A 12 16.61 10.54 14.61
C ILE A 12 17.11 9.50 15.62
N LYS A 13 16.20 8.82 16.33
CA LYS A 13 16.55 7.75 17.25
C LYS A 13 16.99 6.52 16.46
N SER A 14 18.32 6.33 16.39
CA SER A 14 19.04 5.30 15.62
C SER A 14 18.44 3.89 15.71
N HIS A 15 18.58 3.13 14.62
CA HIS A 15 18.20 1.73 14.54
C HIS A 15 19.24 0.84 15.23
N ASN A 16 18.81 0.00 16.17
CA ASN A 16 19.58 -1.22 16.45
C ASN A 16 19.26 -2.23 15.35
N VAL A 17 20.07 -2.21 14.28
CA VAL A 17 19.89 -3.09 13.12
C VAL A 17 20.17 -4.53 13.55
N ASP A 18 19.13 -5.34 13.56
CA ASP A 18 19.28 -6.77 13.75
C ASP A 18 20.09 -7.39 12.59
N PRO A 19 21.07 -8.29 12.84
CA PRO A 19 21.85 -8.92 11.78
C PRO A 19 20.99 -9.63 10.72
N THR A 20 19.83 -10.18 11.11
CA THR A 20 18.92 -10.81 10.14
C THR A 20 18.34 -9.80 9.14
N SER A 21 18.17 -8.53 9.53
CA SER A 21 17.74 -7.46 8.62
C SER A 21 18.74 -7.21 7.50
N ILE A 22 20.04 -7.32 7.78
CA ILE A 22 21.10 -7.19 6.77
C ILE A 22 21.01 -8.35 5.78
N THR A 23 20.79 -9.56 6.28
CA THR A 23 20.59 -10.74 5.42
C THR A 23 19.35 -10.60 4.55
N ILE A 24 18.21 -10.18 5.11
CA ILE A 24 16.96 -9.97 4.35
C ILE A 24 17.19 -8.93 3.25
N ALA A 25 17.77 -7.77 3.59
CA ALA A 25 18.06 -6.70 2.64
C ALA A 25 18.96 -7.18 1.49
N SER A 26 20.00 -7.97 1.80
CA SER A 26 20.90 -8.56 0.79
C SER A 26 20.14 -9.51 -0.14
N VAL A 27 19.31 -10.41 0.40
CA VAL A 27 18.50 -11.35 -0.39
C VAL A 27 17.54 -10.59 -1.32
N VAL A 28 16.84 -9.57 -0.80
CA VAL A 28 15.92 -8.75 -1.61
C VAL A 28 16.67 -8.02 -2.73
N LYS A 29 17.76 -7.31 -2.40
CA LYS A 29 18.58 -6.57 -3.38
C LYS A 29 19.08 -7.47 -4.50
N ASN A 30 19.56 -8.67 -4.19
CA ASN A 30 20.10 -9.61 -5.15
C ASN A 30 19.03 -10.24 -6.07
N ASN A 31 17.77 -10.30 -5.61
CA ASN A 31 16.71 -11.01 -6.33
C ASN A 31 15.68 -10.11 -7.01
N GLN A 32 15.41 -8.90 -6.49
CA GLN A 32 14.34 -8.03 -6.96
C GLN A 32 14.49 -7.68 -8.45
N ARG A 33 15.69 -7.31 -8.89
CA ARG A 33 15.96 -7.00 -10.31
C ARG A 33 15.75 -8.20 -11.22
N ARG A 34 16.22 -9.38 -10.79
CA ARG A 34 16.09 -10.64 -11.53
C ARG A 34 14.62 -11.04 -11.68
N ILE A 35 13.87 -11.02 -10.59
CA ILE A 35 12.44 -11.36 -10.55
C ILE A 35 11.64 -10.36 -11.40
N ARG A 36 11.91 -9.06 -11.25
CA ARG A 36 11.31 -8.01 -12.08
C ARG A 36 11.52 -8.27 -13.58
N ASN A 37 12.76 -8.51 -14.01
CA ASN A 37 13.05 -8.76 -15.43
C ASN A 37 12.33 -10.02 -15.93
N ARG A 38 12.26 -11.07 -15.12
CA ARG A 38 11.55 -12.30 -15.47
C ARG A 38 10.06 -12.04 -15.66
N VAL A 39 9.44 -11.32 -14.73
CA VAL A 39 8.02 -11.01 -14.79
C VAL A 39 7.68 -10.06 -15.93
N GLU A 40 8.55 -9.07 -16.22
CA GLU A 40 8.40 -8.23 -17.42
C GLU A 40 8.47 -9.03 -18.73
N GLY A 41 9.10 -10.21 -18.74
CA GLY A 41 9.10 -11.13 -19.88
C GLY A 41 7.82 -11.96 -20.04
N LEU A 42 6.97 -12.03 -19.02
CA LEU A 42 5.72 -12.81 -19.07
C LEU A 42 4.67 -12.11 -19.96
N GLN A 43 3.84 -12.91 -20.62
CA GLN A 43 2.77 -12.47 -21.53
C GLN A 43 1.42 -12.41 -20.81
N ASN A 44 1.42 -11.86 -19.60
CA ASN A 44 0.18 -11.66 -18.84
C ASN A 44 -0.49 -10.34 -19.20
N ARG A 45 -1.78 -10.26 -18.92
CA ARG A 45 -2.63 -9.11 -19.23
C ARG A 45 -3.70 -8.94 -18.17
N VAL A 46 -4.10 -7.69 -17.93
CA VAL A 46 -5.32 -7.42 -17.18
C VAL A 46 -6.56 -7.75 -18.04
N LYS A 47 -7.72 -7.87 -17.41
CA LYS A 47 -9.00 -8.01 -18.12
C LYS A 47 -9.31 -6.73 -18.91
N SER A 48 -10.11 -6.84 -19.97
CA SER A 48 -10.43 -5.69 -20.83
C SER A 48 -11.25 -4.62 -20.10
N GLU A 49 -12.08 -5.04 -19.17
CA GLU A 49 -12.98 -4.25 -18.35
C GLU A 49 -12.34 -3.76 -17.03
N HIS A 50 -11.06 -4.06 -16.80
CA HIS A 50 -10.33 -3.71 -15.58
C HIS A 50 -10.37 -2.19 -15.31
N LEU A 51 -10.47 -1.79 -14.04
CA LEU A 51 -10.55 -0.39 -13.60
C LEU A 51 -9.54 0.55 -14.30
N LEU A 52 -8.25 0.19 -14.28
CA LEU A 52 -7.19 0.97 -14.95
C LEU A 52 -7.41 1.19 -16.47
N VAL A 53 -8.01 0.23 -17.19
CA VAL A 53 -8.36 0.41 -18.60
C VAL A 53 -9.42 1.51 -18.71
N ARG A 54 -10.48 1.40 -17.89
CA ARG A 54 -11.58 2.37 -17.83
C ARG A 54 -11.09 3.78 -17.46
N ILE A 55 -10.16 3.90 -16.51
CA ILE A 55 -9.53 5.18 -16.12
C ILE A 55 -8.80 5.81 -17.31
N LEU A 56 -7.91 5.07 -17.98
CA LEU A 56 -7.14 5.59 -19.09
C LEU A 56 -8.03 5.98 -20.28
N SER A 57 -9.04 5.17 -20.61
CA SER A 57 -10.03 5.49 -21.64
C SER A 57 -10.85 6.73 -21.31
N ALA A 58 -11.20 6.94 -20.03
CA ALA A 58 -11.98 8.10 -19.62
C ALA A 58 -11.18 9.41 -19.72
N ILE A 59 -9.86 9.39 -19.50
CA ILE A 59 -9.01 10.59 -19.58
C ILE A 59 -8.67 10.92 -21.03
N GLY A 60 -8.02 9.98 -21.73
CA GLY A 60 -7.44 10.22 -23.06
C GLY A 60 -6.34 11.28 -23.06
N PHE A 61 -5.52 11.30 -24.10
CA PHE A 61 -4.51 12.35 -24.30
C PHE A 61 -4.25 12.58 -25.79
N GLN A 62 -3.77 13.78 -26.11
CA GLN A 62 -3.30 14.11 -27.45
C GLN A 62 -1.86 13.60 -27.66
N PRO A 63 -1.48 13.13 -28.86
CA PRO A 63 -0.15 12.53 -29.11
C PRO A 63 1.05 13.45 -28.79
N ASP A 64 0.85 14.75 -28.87
CA ASP A 64 1.81 15.83 -28.69
C ASP A 64 1.69 16.57 -27.35
N ALA A 65 0.81 16.10 -26.45
CA ALA A 65 0.56 16.71 -25.14
C ALA A 65 1.85 16.93 -24.32
N THR A 66 1.93 18.08 -23.66
CA THR A 66 2.94 18.37 -22.64
C THR A 66 2.55 17.71 -21.30
N TYR A 67 3.46 17.75 -20.33
CA TYR A 67 3.15 17.30 -18.97
C TYR A 67 2.01 18.13 -18.36
N ASP A 68 2.03 19.45 -18.55
CA ASP A 68 1.00 20.34 -18.02
C ASP A 68 -0.37 20.04 -18.66
N ASP A 69 -0.41 19.76 -19.97
CA ASP A 69 -1.65 19.36 -20.65
C ASP A 69 -2.26 18.11 -20.01
N ILE A 70 -1.43 17.11 -19.72
CA ILE A 70 -1.85 15.86 -19.06
C ILE A 70 -2.29 16.13 -17.62
N TYR A 71 -1.54 16.92 -16.87
CA TYR A 71 -1.90 17.29 -15.49
C TYR A 71 -3.27 17.98 -15.45
N TRP A 72 -3.50 18.98 -16.30
CA TRP A 72 -4.76 19.71 -16.37
C TRP A 72 -5.91 18.84 -16.88
N ALA A 73 -5.66 17.93 -17.83
CA ALA A 73 -6.65 16.96 -18.28
C ALA A 73 -7.10 16.04 -17.13
N CYS A 74 -6.15 15.51 -16.35
CA CYS A 74 -6.43 14.69 -15.18
C CYS A 74 -7.24 15.48 -14.14
N ARG A 75 -6.82 16.72 -13.84
CA ARG A 75 -7.48 17.57 -12.85
C ARG A 75 -8.93 17.91 -13.23
N ARG A 76 -9.20 18.20 -14.51
CA ARG A 76 -10.56 18.46 -15.00
C ARG A 76 -11.48 17.25 -14.86
N LYS A 77 -10.96 16.04 -15.07
CA LYS A 77 -11.75 14.80 -15.05
C LYS A 77 -11.77 14.10 -13.69
N PHE A 78 -10.94 14.53 -12.75
CA PHE A 78 -10.72 13.89 -11.45
C PHE A 78 -12.02 13.56 -10.69
N ILE A 79 -12.87 14.57 -10.50
CA ILE A 79 -14.14 14.46 -9.77
C ILE A 79 -15.11 13.51 -10.48
N ASN A 80 -15.19 13.61 -11.81
CA ASN A 80 -16.11 12.80 -12.62
C ASN A 80 -15.68 11.33 -12.67
N ILE A 81 -14.37 11.06 -12.77
CA ILE A 81 -13.81 9.71 -12.73
C ILE A 81 -14.07 9.07 -11.37
N GLY A 82 -13.80 9.80 -10.28
CA GLY A 82 -14.05 9.32 -8.92
C GLY A 82 -15.49 8.90 -8.70
N ALA A 83 -16.45 9.73 -9.11
CA ALA A 83 -17.88 9.42 -9.01
C ALA A 83 -18.30 8.28 -9.94
N ALA A 84 -17.95 8.34 -11.23
CA ALA A 84 -18.37 7.34 -12.22
C ALA A 84 -17.83 5.93 -11.93
N MET A 85 -16.66 5.84 -11.29
CA MET A 85 -16.03 4.57 -10.93
C MET A 85 -16.19 4.23 -9.45
N ARG A 86 -16.95 5.01 -8.68
CA ARG A 86 -17.22 4.80 -7.25
C ARG A 86 -15.92 4.63 -6.44
N LEU A 87 -14.92 5.46 -6.74
CA LEU A 87 -13.62 5.49 -6.06
C LEU A 87 -13.62 6.54 -4.96
N VAL A 88 -12.75 6.38 -3.96
CA VAL A 88 -12.55 7.42 -2.94
C VAL A 88 -11.96 8.66 -3.60
N SER A 89 -12.71 9.76 -3.56
CA SER A 89 -12.43 11.00 -4.26
C SER A 89 -13.14 12.18 -3.56
N PRO A 90 -12.91 13.45 -3.96
CA PRO A 90 -13.59 14.57 -3.33
C PRO A 90 -15.13 14.55 -3.42
N SER A 91 -15.67 13.93 -4.47
CA SER A 91 -17.11 13.86 -4.75
C SER A 91 -17.75 12.54 -4.34
N HIS A 92 -16.95 11.51 -4.11
CA HIS A 92 -17.45 10.19 -3.81
C HIS A 92 -16.65 9.54 -2.67
N PRO A 93 -17.32 9.00 -1.65
CA PRO A 93 -16.67 8.37 -0.50
C PRO A 93 -15.93 7.09 -0.86
N GLY A 94 -16.21 6.49 -2.02
CA GLY A 94 -15.74 5.18 -2.45
C GLY A 94 -16.71 4.05 -2.08
N GLU A 95 -16.64 2.97 -2.85
CA GLU A 95 -17.32 1.69 -2.60
C GLU A 95 -16.28 0.56 -2.55
N ILE A 96 -16.69 -0.59 -2.00
CA ILE A 96 -15.86 -1.80 -2.05
C ILE A 96 -15.95 -2.42 -3.44
N HIS A 97 -14.79 -2.51 -4.08
CA HIS A 97 -14.58 -3.27 -5.30
C HIS A 97 -14.14 -4.69 -4.93
N VAL A 98 -14.42 -5.67 -5.78
CA VAL A 98 -14.01 -7.06 -5.54
C VAL A 98 -13.22 -7.58 -6.72
N GLY A 99 -11.93 -7.77 -6.52
CA GLY A 99 -11.05 -8.40 -7.49
C GLY A 99 -10.65 -7.55 -8.69
N GLU A 100 -10.48 -6.24 -8.51
CA GLU A 100 -9.83 -5.39 -9.52
C GLU A 100 -8.34 -5.72 -9.60
N PHE A 101 -7.64 -5.87 -8.46
CA PHE A 101 -6.20 -6.19 -8.46
C PHE A 101 -5.88 -7.61 -7.98
N ILE A 102 -6.49 -8.08 -6.90
CA ILE A 102 -6.33 -9.44 -6.37
C ILE A 102 -7.66 -10.17 -6.41
N GLN A 103 -7.72 -11.31 -7.10
CA GLN A 103 -8.95 -12.09 -7.25
C GLN A 103 -9.66 -12.35 -5.91
N GLY A 104 -10.96 -12.00 -5.85
CA GLY A 104 -11.80 -12.20 -4.67
C GLY A 104 -11.51 -11.27 -3.48
N GLN A 105 -10.53 -10.37 -3.59
CA GLN A 105 -10.17 -9.42 -2.55
C GLN A 105 -11.17 -8.26 -2.48
N ALA A 106 -11.62 -7.90 -1.28
CA ALA A 106 -12.30 -6.63 -1.05
C ALA A 106 -11.28 -5.48 -1.09
N GLU A 107 -11.53 -4.51 -1.97
CA GLU A 107 -10.60 -3.44 -2.32
C GLU A 107 -11.31 -2.09 -2.19
N LEU A 108 -10.74 -1.21 -1.37
CA LEU A 108 -11.14 0.19 -1.30
C LEU A 108 -10.06 1.02 -1.98
N ILE A 109 -10.46 1.72 -3.05
CA ILE A 109 -9.52 2.32 -3.99
C ILE A 109 -9.71 3.83 -4.00
N ALA A 110 -8.66 4.58 -3.70
CA ALA A 110 -8.61 6.03 -3.77
C ALA A 110 -7.91 6.52 -5.04
N ILE A 111 -8.31 7.69 -5.50
CA ILE A 111 -7.63 8.42 -6.57
C ILE A 111 -7.02 9.71 -6.04
N SER A 112 -5.80 10.01 -6.50
CA SER A 112 -5.10 11.26 -6.23
C SER A 112 -4.64 11.94 -7.53
N ILE A 113 -4.27 13.22 -7.41
CA ILE A 113 -3.77 14.07 -8.52
C ILE A 113 -2.50 14.81 -8.09
N GLU A 114 -1.56 14.04 -7.54
CA GLU A 114 -0.27 14.55 -7.11
C GLU A 114 0.63 14.82 -8.32
N HIS A 115 1.41 15.90 -8.24
CA HIS A 115 2.47 16.15 -9.21
C HIS A 115 3.54 15.05 -9.10
N ILE A 116 4.09 14.67 -10.24
CA ILE A 116 5.30 13.86 -10.35
C ILE A 116 6.41 14.70 -10.97
N ASP A 117 7.65 14.26 -10.82
CA ASP A 117 8.75 14.76 -11.63
C ASP A 117 8.64 14.19 -13.06
N PRO A 118 8.39 15.02 -14.08
CA PRO A 118 8.23 14.55 -15.45
C PRO A 118 9.51 13.94 -16.04
N ASN A 119 10.68 14.21 -15.44
CA ASN A 119 11.97 13.68 -15.89
C ASN A 119 12.27 12.27 -15.37
N THR A 120 11.50 11.80 -14.38
CA THR A 120 11.65 10.44 -13.86
C THR A 120 11.40 9.44 -15.00
N PRO A 121 12.29 8.44 -15.21
CA PRO A 121 12.08 7.42 -16.24
C PRO A 121 10.71 6.77 -16.09
N TRP A 122 9.91 6.73 -17.16
CA TRP A 122 8.52 6.27 -17.06
C TRP A 122 8.40 4.85 -16.49
N ARG A 123 9.39 3.98 -16.73
CA ARG A 123 9.44 2.61 -16.19
C ARG A 123 9.64 2.54 -14.68
N GLU A 124 9.99 3.65 -14.04
CA GLU A 124 10.22 3.77 -12.60
C GLU A 124 9.04 4.42 -11.89
N LEU A 125 8.12 5.06 -12.63
CA LEU A 125 6.88 5.56 -12.07
C LEU A 125 6.05 4.42 -11.48
N GLN A 126 5.46 4.67 -10.31
CA GLN A 126 4.57 3.76 -9.60
C GLN A 126 3.21 4.43 -9.45
N PRO A 127 2.35 4.39 -10.48
CA PRO A 127 1.10 5.15 -10.48
C PRO A 127 0.02 4.55 -9.59
N ALA A 128 0.14 3.27 -9.23
CA ALA A 128 -0.74 2.61 -8.28
C ALA A 128 0.09 1.95 -7.19
N ARG A 129 -0.40 1.95 -5.95
CA ARG A 129 0.28 1.34 -4.80
C ARG A 129 -0.71 0.80 -3.77
N TYR A 130 -0.29 -0.23 -3.05
CA TYR A 130 -0.98 -0.65 -1.83
C TYR A 130 -0.59 0.29 -0.69
N LEU A 131 -1.59 0.80 0.02
CA LEU A 131 -1.41 1.49 1.29
C LEU A 131 -1.52 0.53 2.47
N PHE A 132 -2.35 -0.49 2.34
CA PHE A 132 -2.49 -1.56 3.32
C PHE A 132 -3.19 -2.79 2.72
N HIS A 133 -2.90 -3.99 3.25
CA HIS A 133 -3.63 -5.24 3.01
C HIS A 133 -3.34 -6.22 4.16
N ASP A 134 -4.03 -7.37 4.22
CA ASP A 134 -3.86 -8.34 5.31
C ASP A 134 -2.91 -9.52 5.00
N TYR A 135 -2.47 -9.68 3.75
CA TYR A 135 -1.62 -10.80 3.33
C TYR A 135 -0.22 -10.82 3.96
N THR A 136 0.32 -12.02 4.17
CA THR A 136 1.64 -12.28 4.78
C THR A 136 2.63 -13.01 3.86
N ASN A 137 2.24 -13.33 2.62
CA ASN A 137 3.05 -14.13 1.71
C ASN A 137 4.25 -13.34 1.19
N LEU A 138 5.43 -13.97 1.20
CA LEU A 138 6.68 -13.39 0.74
C LEU A 138 7.25 -14.12 -0.49
N ASN A 139 6.36 -14.72 -1.28
CA ASN A 139 6.68 -15.46 -2.50
C ASN A 139 6.65 -14.59 -3.77
N TRP A 140 6.85 -13.26 -3.67
CA TRP A 140 6.85 -12.33 -4.81
C TRP A 140 5.62 -12.43 -5.73
N GLN A 141 4.46 -12.76 -5.16
CA GLN A 141 3.17 -12.72 -5.82
C GLN A 141 2.18 -11.88 -5.01
N MET A 142 1.22 -11.28 -5.71
CA MET A 142 0.11 -10.59 -5.05
C MET A 142 -1.02 -11.58 -4.79
N GLY A 143 -1.56 -11.57 -3.57
CA GLY A 143 -2.61 -12.46 -3.12
C GLY A 143 -2.15 -13.90 -2.87
N THR A 144 -3.12 -14.75 -2.60
CA THR A 144 -2.97 -16.21 -2.45
C THR A 144 -3.99 -16.92 -3.33
N LYS A 145 -3.82 -18.23 -3.54
CA LYS A 145 -4.73 -19.06 -4.36
C LYS A 145 -6.17 -19.04 -3.87
N ASN A 146 -6.38 -18.87 -2.57
CA ASN A 146 -7.71 -18.83 -1.97
C ASN A 146 -8.41 -17.47 -2.11
N GLY A 147 -7.67 -16.43 -2.53
CA GLY A 147 -8.17 -15.06 -2.62
C GLY A 147 -8.71 -14.50 -1.29
N GLY A 148 -9.23 -13.28 -1.35
CA GLY A 148 -10.18 -12.76 -0.35
C GLY A 148 -9.71 -12.73 1.11
N ARG A 149 -8.69 -11.94 1.44
CA ARG A 149 -8.24 -11.71 2.82
C ARG A 149 -8.50 -10.27 3.28
N GLY A 150 -9.46 -10.10 4.19
CA GLY A 150 -9.74 -8.80 4.81
C GLY A 150 -10.01 -7.71 3.77
N ILE A 151 -9.39 -6.54 3.93
CA ILE A 151 -9.55 -5.40 3.02
C ILE A 151 -8.21 -4.82 2.56
N SER A 152 -8.10 -4.56 1.26
CA SER A 152 -6.96 -3.88 0.66
C SER A 152 -7.28 -2.42 0.42
N TYR A 153 -6.37 -1.54 0.79
CA TYR A 153 -6.44 -0.11 0.54
C TYR A 153 -5.43 0.25 -0.54
N ILE A 154 -5.91 0.82 -1.64
CA ILE A 154 -5.12 1.08 -2.82
C ILE A 154 -5.24 2.55 -3.18
N GLU A 155 -4.16 3.16 -3.61
CA GLU A 155 -4.16 4.51 -4.17
C GLU A 155 -3.67 4.48 -5.62
N ILE A 156 -4.34 5.26 -6.46
CA ILE A 156 -3.99 5.48 -7.86
C ILE A 156 -3.76 6.98 -8.08
N ASN A 157 -2.52 7.38 -8.36
CA ASN A 157 -2.23 8.73 -8.83
C ASN A 157 -2.54 8.81 -10.34
N LEU A 158 -3.59 9.56 -10.69
CA LEU A 158 -4.04 9.71 -12.08
C LEU A 158 -2.99 10.36 -12.97
N VAL A 159 -2.29 11.38 -12.48
CA VAL A 159 -1.27 12.10 -13.25
C VAL A 159 -0.13 11.16 -13.59
N ALA A 160 0.36 10.41 -12.60
CA ALA A 160 1.39 9.41 -12.81
C ALA A 160 0.95 8.33 -13.79
N LEU A 161 -0.30 7.84 -13.69
CA LEU A 161 -0.82 6.78 -14.54
C LEU A 161 -0.87 7.21 -16.01
N VAL A 162 -1.43 8.39 -16.28
CA VAL A 162 -1.57 8.91 -17.64
C VAL A 162 -0.22 9.31 -18.22
N TRP A 163 0.64 9.98 -17.45
CA TRP A 163 1.98 10.36 -17.90
C TRP A 163 2.83 9.14 -18.22
N GLN A 164 2.80 8.11 -17.37
CA GLN A 164 3.52 6.86 -17.61
C GLN A 164 3.07 6.21 -18.92
N TYR A 165 1.76 6.11 -19.14
CA TYR A 165 1.21 5.49 -20.34
C TYR A 165 1.52 6.31 -21.60
N PHE A 166 1.45 7.64 -21.51
CA PHE A 166 1.84 8.54 -22.59
C PHE A 166 3.30 8.35 -23.03
N GLN A 167 4.22 8.30 -22.07
CA GLN A 167 5.64 8.08 -22.35
C GLN A 167 5.90 6.68 -22.91
N ALA A 168 5.22 5.65 -22.39
CA ALA A 168 5.29 4.31 -22.93
C ALA A 168 4.78 4.26 -24.37
N TYR A 169 3.64 4.89 -24.67
CA TYR A 169 3.09 5.00 -26.01
C TYR A 169 4.10 5.61 -26.99
N LYS A 170 4.72 6.75 -26.64
CA LYS A 170 5.79 7.37 -27.45
C LYS A 170 6.99 6.43 -27.66
N TYR A 171 7.41 5.72 -26.61
CA TYR A 171 8.50 4.76 -26.69
C TYR A 171 8.20 3.60 -27.65
N TYR A 172 7.01 2.99 -27.55
CA TYR A 172 6.64 1.86 -28.41
C TYR A 172 6.30 2.26 -29.84
N GLN A 173 5.82 3.49 -30.07
CA GLN A 173 5.63 4.00 -31.44
C GLN A 173 6.95 4.28 -32.16
N ARG A 174 7.94 4.83 -31.46
CA ARG A 174 9.26 5.14 -32.06
C ARG A 174 10.07 3.88 -32.35
N ASN A 175 9.89 2.83 -31.55
CA ASN A 175 10.64 1.59 -31.69
C ASN A 175 9.87 0.55 -32.52
N LYS A 176 9.95 0.66 -33.85
CA LYS A 176 9.30 -0.27 -34.81
C LYS A 176 9.65 -1.75 -34.57
N ASN A 177 10.80 -2.03 -33.97
CA ASN A 177 11.28 -3.39 -33.67
C ASN A 177 10.54 -4.07 -32.49
N HIS A 178 9.74 -3.34 -31.70
CA HIS A 178 9.07 -3.88 -30.52
C HIS A 178 7.63 -4.35 -30.76
N GLY A 179 7.09 -4.26 -31.99
CA GLY A 179 5.75 -4.78 -32.33
C GLY A 179 4.58 -4.07 -31.65
N GLY A 180 4.82 -2.92 -31.00
CA GLY A 180 3.85 -2.24 -30.14
C GLY A 180 3.63 -2.94 -28.79
N ILE A 181 2.88 -2.30 -27.89
CA ILE A 181 2.39 -2.95 -26.67
C ILE A 181 0.89 -2.74 -26.57
N ASN A 182 0.15 -3.83 -26.35
CA ASN A 182 -1.27 -3.73 -26.04
C ASN A 182 -1.45 -3.10 -24.65
N LEU A 183 -2.42 -2.19 -24.50
CA LEU A 183 -2.81 -1.55 -23.25
C LEU A 183 -2.98 -2.54 -22.08
N GLN A 184 -3.66 -3.67 -22.26
CA GLN A 184 -3.86 -4.60 -21.15
C GLN A 184 -2.54 -5.26 -20.68
N THR A 185 -1.64 -5.55 -21.62
CA THR A 185 -0.30 -6.06 -21.31
C THR A 185 0.57 -4.99 -20.67
N TYR A 186 0.49 -3.75 -21.15
CA TYR A 186 1.15 -2.59 -20.56
C TYR A 186 0.74 -2.39 -19.11
N LEU A 187 -0.58 -2.36 -18.84
CA LEU A 187 -1.12 -2.15 -17.50
C LEU A 187 -0.67 -3.25 -16.55
N TRP A 188 -0.74 -4.51 -16.98
CA TRP A 188 -0.27 -5.61 -16.14
C TRP A 188 1.22 -5.47 -15.79
N ARG A 189 2.06 -5.22 -16.81
CA ARG A 189 3.53 -5.21 -16.69
C ARG A 189 4.08 -3.99 -15.95
N TYR A 190 3.57 -2.81 -16.24
CA TYR A 190 4.15 -1.53 -15.81
C TYR A 190 3.34 -0.81 -14.75
N VAL A 191 2.09 -1.22 -14.50
CA VAL A 191 1.25 -0.66 -13.43
C VAL A 191 0.99 -1.69 -12.33
N VAL A 192 0.24 -2.75 -12.62
CA VAL A 192 -0.24 -3.72 -11.61
C VAL A 192 0.94 -4.44 -10.97
N TYR A 193 1.83 -5.03 -11.76
CA TYR A 193 3.01 -5.69 -11.20
C TYR A 193 3.95 -4.72 -10.47
N ARG A 194 3.93 -3.42 -10.80
CA ARG A 194 4.70 -2.39 -10.09
C ARG A 194 4.14 -2.02 -8.73
N MET A 195 3.00 -2.58 -8.34
CA MET A 195 2.50 -2.52 -6.96
C MET A 195 3.20 -3.52 -6.03
N LEU A 196 3.91 -4.51 -6.59
CA LEU A 196 4.52 -5.59 -5.82
C LEU A 196 5.51 -5.12 -4.73
N PRO A 197 6.36 -4.09 -4.95
CA PRO A 197 7.23 -3.61 -3.87
C PRO A 197 6.45 -3.15 -2.64
N THR A 198 5.39 -2.36 -2.81
CA THR A 198 4.55 -1.90 -1.70
C THR A 198 3.79 -3.04 -1.04
N TYR A 199 3.35 -4.02 -1.84
CA TYR A 199 2.73 -5.24 -1.33
C TYR A 199 3.69 -6.05 -0.45
N MET A 200 4.92 -6.26 -0.92
CA MET A 200 5.90 -7.08 -0.19
C MET A 200 6.37 -6.42 1.10
N ASP A 201 6.55 -5.10 1.12
CA ASP A 201 6.83 -4.34 2.35
C ASP A 201 5.68 -4.47 3.36
N LEU A 202 4.43 -4.41 2.91
CA LEU A 202 3.25 -4.66 3.74
C LEU A 202 3.16 -6.11 4.22
N ALA A 203 3.54 -7.08 3.40
CA ALA A 203 3.58 -8.49 3.79
C ALA A 203 4.62 -8.73 4.91
N VAL A 204 5.79 -8.08 4.84
CA VAL A 204 6.77 -8.06 5.94
C VAL A 204 6.14 -7.49 7.20
N PHE A 205 5.54 -6.29 7.11
CA PHE A 205 4.83 -5.67 8.24
C PHE A 205 3.75 -6.61 8.83
N ASN A 206 2.97 -7.28 7.98
CA ASN A 206 1.90 -8.16 8.42
C ASN A 206 2.40 -9.39 9.17
N ARG A 207 3.57 -9.93 8.83
CA ARG A 207 4.17 -11.03 9.61
C ARG A 207 4.53 -10.58 11.03
N HIS A 208 5.07 -9.37 11.19
CA HIS A 208 5.27 -8.78 12.52
C HIS A 208 3.95 -8.56 13.26
N ARG A 209 2.93 -8.02 12.57
CA ARG A 209 1.59 -7.79 13.13
C ARG A 209 0.93 -9.08 13.60
N PHE A 210 0.98 -10.13 12.78
CA PHE A 210 0.40 -11.43 13.09
C PHE A 210 1.07 -12.07 14.28
N LEU A 211 2.41 -12.02 14.34
CA LEU A 211 3.16 -12.51 15.49
C LEU A 211 2.82 -11.73 16.77
N ALA A 212 2.72 -10.40 16.70
CA ALA A 212 2.33 -9.57 17.84
C ALA A 212 0.92 -9.92 18.35
N ASN A 213 0.01 -10.25 17.44
CA ASN A 213 -1.37 -10.64 17.73
C ASN A 213 -1.53 -12.11 18.15
N GLY A 214 -0.47 -12.92 18.12
CA GLY A 214 -0.58 -14.37 18.34
C GLY A 214 -1.36 -15.12 17.26
N VAL A 215 -1.49 -14.53 16.06
CA VAL A 215 -2.20 -15.12 14.92
C VAL A 215 -1.22 -16.00 14.13
N THR A 216 -1.67 -17.19 13.75
CA THR A 216 -0.88 -18.11 12.91
C THR A 216 -0.58 -17.46 11.56
N ILE A 217 0.70 -17.45 11.19
CA ILE A 217 1.13 -17.00 9.86
C ILE A 217 0.94 -18.15 8.88
N GLU A 218 0.16 -17.91 7.84
CA GLU A 218 -0.05 -18.89 6.77
C GLU A 218 1.24 -19.18 6.03
N LYS A 219 1.37 -20.44 5.58
CA LYS A 219 2.48 -20.84 4.73
C LYS A 219 2.31 -20.18 3.36
N ASP A 220 3.41 -19.63 2.84
CA ASP A 220 3.45 -19.07 1.50
C ASP A 220 3.05 -20.13 0.45
N ASP A 221 2.22 -19.73 -0.51
CA ASP A 221 1.82 -20.60 -1.62
C ASP A 221 3.05 -21.04 -2.43
N ASP A 222 3.07 -22.33 -2.79
CA ASP A 222 4.08 -22.88 -3.70
C ASP A 222 4.03 -22.15 -5.03
N PHE A 223 5.16 -21.54 -5.40
CA PHE A 223 5.34 -20.84 -6.66
C PHE A 223 6.42 -21.52 -7.52
N ARG A 224 6.09 -21.78 -8.80
CA ARG A 224 6.93 -22.62 -9.69
C ARG A 224 7.38 -21.94 -10.98
N ASP A 225 6.88 -20.75 -11.33
CA ASP A 225 7.17 -20.15 -12.65
C ASP A 225 8.62 -19.63 -12.76
N TYR A 226 9.25 -19.31 -11.62
CA TYR A 226 10.65 -18.96 -11.52
C TYR A 226 11.20 -19.20 -10.10
N PRO A 227 12.53 -19.37 -9.95
CA PRO A 227 13.16 -19.55 -8.64
C PRO A 227 12.98 -18.32 -7.75
N ILE A 228 12.40 -18.51 -6.56
CA ILE A 228 12.17 -17.46 -5.56
C ILE A 228 12.98 -17.77 -4.29
N PRO A 229 13.70 -16.80 -3.71
CA PRO A 229 14.37 -17.00 -2.43
C PRO A 229 13.33 -17.21 -1.30
N MET A 230 13.60 -18.14 -0.39
CA MET A 230 12.77 -18.34 0.80
C MET A 230 13.01 -17.21 1.82
N LEU A 231 12.17 -16.17 1.76
CA LEU A 231 12.25 -15.02 2.67
C LEU A 231 11.50 -15.24 3.99
N ALA A 232 10.41 -16.00 3.98
CA ALA A 232 9.54 -16.20 5.13
C ALA A 232 10.28 -16.61 6.43
N PRO A 233 11.18 -17.61 6.44
CA PRO A 233 11.87 -18.00 7.67
C PRO A 233 12.79 -16.91 8.25
N LEU A 234 13.41 -16.11 7.37
CA LEU A 234 14.28 -15.01 7.79
C LEU A 234 13.46 -13.89 8.42
N VAL A 235 12.35 -13.52 7.78
CA VAL A 235 11.44 -12.47 8.27
C VAL A 235 10.76 -12.92 9.57
N ASP A 236 10.36 -14.19 9.71
CA ASP A 236 9.76 -14.68 10.95
C ASP A 236 10.75 -14.66 12.12
N ARG A 237 12.02 -15.00 11.86
CA ARG A 237 13.08 -14.88 12.87
C ARG A 237 13.28 -13.42 13.27
N ASN A 238 13.36 -12.52 12.29
CA ASN A 238 13.46 -11.09 12.53
C ASN A 238 12.28 -10.57 13.37
N ALA A 239 11.06 -10.95 13.02
CA ALA A 239 9.84 -10.56 13.73
C ALA A 239 9.85 -10.98 15.21
N LYS A 240 10.34 -12.19 15.52
CA LYS A 240 10.50 -12.66 16.90
C LYS A 240 11.47 -11.80 17.69
N VAL A 241 12.65 -11.55 17.14
CA VAL A 241 13.69 -10.73 17.80
C VAL A 241 13.20 -9.29 18.03
N ILE A 242 12.57 -8.69 17.02
CA ILE A 242 12.01 -7.33 17.15
C ILE A 242 10.90 -7.29 18.20
N ARG A 243 10.00 -8.29 18.23
CA ARG A 243 8.95 -8.38 19.24
C ARG A 243 9.53 -8.46 20.65
N GLU A 244 10.52 -9.32 20.88
CA GLU A 244 11.19 -9.45 22.19
C GLU A 244 11.81 -8.13 22.65
N ARG A 245 12.49 -7.40 21.74
CA ARG A 245 13.08 -6.09 22.03
C ARG A 245 12.05 -5.02 22.34
N LEU A 246 10.94 -5.00 21.60
CA LEU A 246 9.88 -4.01 21.82
C LEU A 246 9.16 -4.26 23.16
N LEU A 247 8.97 -5.53 23.53
CA LEU A 247 8.36 -5.90 24.81
C LEU A 247 9.27 -5.67 26.02
N SER A 248 10.59 -5.76 25.86
CA SER A 248 11.54 -5.48 26.96
C SER A 248 11.79 -3.98 27.18
N GLY A 249 11.43 -3.13 26.21
CA GLY A 249 11.59 -1.69 26.28
C GLY A 249 10.32 -0.93 26.70
N SER A 250 10.38 0.39 26.57
CA SER A 250 9.21 1.28 26.66
C SER A 250 9.10 2.11 25.38
N PRO A 251 8.82 1.47 24.23
CA PRO A 251 8.85 2.16 22.94
C PRO A 251 7.71 3.17 22.84
N LEU A 252 7.99 4.30 22.18
CA LEU A 252 6.95 5.24 21.74
C LEU A 252 6.35 4.78 20.40
N PRO A 253 5.17 5.25 19.99
CA PRO A 253 4.50 4.81 18.75
C PRO A 253 5.39 4.84 17.51
N GLY A 254 6.09 5.96 17.26
CA GLY A 254 6.98 6.07 16.11
C GLY A 254 8.21 5.16 16.22
N VAL A 255 8.69 4.86 17.43
CA VAL A 255 9.80 3.92 17.66
C VAL A 255 9.39 2.50 17.31
N VAL A 256 8.16 2.08 17.66
CA VAL A 256 7.63 0.77 17.27
C VAL A 256 7.68 0.62 15.75
N MET A 257 7.14 1.59 15.02
CA MET A 257 7.13 1.57 13.55
C MET A 257 8.55 1.65 12.96
N ASN A 258 9.46 2.39 13.60
CA ASN A 258 10.82 2.55 13.08
C ASN A 258 11.70 1.29 13.21
N HIS A 259 11.35 0.37 14.11
CA HIS A 259 12.05 -0.92 14.25
C HIS A 259 11.73 -1.90 13.12
N LEU A 260 10.66 -1.66 12.35
CA LEU A 260 10.25 -2.52 11.25
C LEU A 260 10.86 -1.97 9.97
N LEU A 261 11.95 -2.58 9.50
CA LEU A 261 12.63 -2.15 8.28
C LEU A 261 11.85 -2.58 7.04
N MET A 262 11.85 -1.72 6.02
CA MET A 262 11.26 -2.01 4.71
C MET A 262 12.39 -2.31 3.73
N TYR A 263 12.15 -3.22 2.80
CA TYR A 263 13.21 -3.80 1.97
C TYR A 263 12.96 -3.65 0.47
N PHE A 264 11.72 -3.39 0.05
CA PHE A 264 11.31 -3.52 -1.35
C PHE A 264 11.09 -2.19 -2.05
N ASN A 265 10.48 -1.21 -1.37
CA ASN A 265 10.09 0.07 -1.96
C ASN A 265 11.00 1.25 -1.57
N GLY A 266 12.23 0.96 -1.11
CA GLY A 266 13.23 1.98 -0.77
C GLY A 266 12.92 2.81 0.48
N LYS A 267 11.82 2.51 1.19
CA LYS A 267 11.55 3.11 2.51
C LYS A 267 12.51 2.51 3.54
N PRO A 268 12.99 3.30 4.52
CA PRO A 268 13.88 2.77 5.56
C PRO A 268 13.13 1.93 6.58
N SER A 269 11.89 2.30 6.91
CA SER A 269 11.07 1.64 7.93
C SER A 269 9.58 1.78 7.68
N ALA A 270 8.77 1.10 8.49
CA ALA A 270 7.32 1.11 8.40
C ALA A 270 6.70 2.50 8.66
N LEU A 271 7.47 3.46 9.19
CA LEU A 271 7.06 4.87 9.20
C LEU A 271 6.75 5.39 7.79
N GLY A 272 7.48 4.90 6.78
CA GLY A 272 7.25 5.24 5.38
C GLY A 272 5.98 4.64 4.77
N LEU A 273 5.25 3.80 5.49
CA LEU A 273 3.96 3.24 5.10
C LEU A 273 2.77 4.08 5.57
N LEU A 274 2.97 5.00 6.52
CA LEU A 274 1.92 5.88 7.00
C LEU A 274 1.38 6.71 5.83
N ALA A 275 0.06 6.74 5.71
CA ALA A 275 -0.64 7.56 4.74
C ALA A 275 -0.54 9.03 5.15
N ASP A 276 -0.19 9.89 4.19
CA ASP A 276 -0.20 11.33 4.39
C ASP A 276 -1.62 11.87 4.18
N GLU A 277 -2.23 12.36 5.26
CA GLU A 277 -3.56 12.97 5.23
C GLU A 277 -3.59 14.30 4.48
N SER A 278 -2.44 14.95 4.23
CA SER A 278 -2.37 16.26 3.56
C SER A 278 -2.89 16.23 2.11
N TYR A 279 -2.89 15.05 1.49
CA TYR A 279 -3.45 14.84 0.15
C TYR A 279 -4.99 14.88 0.13
N SER A 280 -5.65 14.78 1.29
CA SER A 280 -7.10 14.87 1.36
C SER A 280 -7.60 16.29 1.14
N ARG A 281 -8.46 16.48 0.14
CA ARG A 281 -9.12 17.78 -0.11
C ARG A 281 -10.45 17.92 0.61
N THR A 282 -10.99 16.80 1.08
CA THR A 282 -12.32 16.71 1.70
C THR A 282 -12.30 15.67 2.81
N ASN A 283 -13.29 15.75 3.71
CA ASN A 283 -13.52 14.70 4.70
C ASN A 283 -13.78 13.32 4.06
N GLN A 284 -14.32 13.29 2.82
CA GLN A 284 -14.55 12.06 2.06
C GLN A 284 -13.26 11.37 1.60
N GLN A 285 -12.15 12.08 1.47
CA GLN A 285 -10.85 11.45 1.22
C GLN A 285 -10.07 11.24 2.52
N ARG A 286 -10.23 12.16 3.48
CA ARG A 286 -9.50 12.12 4.74
C ARG A 286 -9.76 10.85 5.53
N TRP A 287 -11.02 10.39 5.58
CA TRP A 287 -11.36 9.18 6.33
C TRP A 287 -10.63 7.93 5.81
N PHE A 288 -10.37 7.85 4.50
CA PHE A 288 -9.67 6.73 3.90
C PHE A 288 -8.22 6.65 4.37
N TYR A 289 -7.49 7.77 4.32
CA TYR A 289 -6.11 7.85 4.80
C TYR A 289 -6.02 7.66 6.33
N GLN A 290 -7.01 8.18 7.07
CA GLN A 290 -7.14 7.90 8.50
C GLN A 290 -7.33 6.41 8.77
N LEU A 291 -8.22 5.75 8.03
CA LEU A 291 -8.47 4.31 8.19
C LEU A 291 -7.22 3.48 7.90
N VAL A 292 -6.44 3.84 6.87
CA VAL A 292 -5.13 3.24 6.63
C VAL A 292 -4.23 3.40 7.86
N ASN A 293 -4.11 4.61 8.40
CA ASN A 293 -3.27 4.88 9.57
C ASN A 293 -3.75 4.16 10.84
N LEU A 294 -5.07 3.99 11.03
CA LEU A 294 -5.62 3.24 12.15
C LEU A 294 -5.16 1.77 12.17
N ASN A 295 -4.96 1.14 11.01
CA ASN A 295 -4.42 -0.22 10.94
C ASN A 295 -3.00 -0.30 11.52
N PHE A 296 -2.16 0.70 11.27
CA PHE A 296 -0.81 0.79 11.83
C PHE A 296 -0.85 1.13 13.33
N MET A 297 -1.76 1.99 13.77
CA MET A 297 -1.97 2.27 15.20
C MET A 297 -2.39 1.00 15.96
N ALA A 298 -3.26 0.17 15.37
CA ALA A 298 -3.71 -1.08 15.97
C ALA A 298 -2.57 -2.10 16.13
N TYR A 299 -1.52 -2.01 15.32
CA TYR A 299 -0.28 -2.77 15.54
C TYR A 299 0.52 -2.21 16.72
N VAL A 300 0.73 -0.89 16.76
CA VAL A 300 1.52 -0.21 17.80
C VAL A 300 1.01 -0.51 19.21
N VAL A 301 -0.31 -0.52 19.41
CA VAL A 301 -0.92 -0.78 20.74
C VAL A 301 -0.68 -2.20 21.26
N ASN A 302 -0.15 -3.14 20.47
CA ASN A 302 0.28 -4.44 21.00
C ASN A 302 1.57 -4.33 21.86
N TYR A 303 2.22 -3.16 21.86
CA TYR A 303 3.41 -2.86 22.66
C TYR A 303 3.13 -1.73 23.66
N ASP A 304 1.88 -1.64 24.10
CA ASP A 304 1.43 -0.61 25.00
C ASP A 304 2.20 -0.61 26.33
N ASN A 305 2.47 0.59 26.84
CA ASN A 305 3.25 0.80 28.06
C ASN A 305 2.94 2.18 28.64
N PRO A 306 3.29 2.48 29.91
CA PRO A 306 2.92 3.74 30.56
C PRO A 306 3.36 5.01 29.81
N ALA A 307 4.46 4.96 29.04
CA ALA A 307 4.91 6.13 28.27
C ALA A 307 3.99 6.44 27.06
N MET A 308 3.19 5.48 26.60
CA MET A 308 2.23 5.68 25.51
C MET A 308 0.97 6.44 25.94
N ALA A 309 0.66 6.51 27.24
CA ALA A 309 -0.57 7.13 27.76
C ALA A 309 -0.76 8.58 27.29
N ARG A 310 0.33 9.33 27.10
CA ARG A 310 0.28 10.71 26.58
C ARG A 310 -0.32 10.84 25.17
N TYR A 311 -0.36 9.75 24.40
CA TYR A 311 -0.89 9.73 23.03
C TYR A 311 -2.38 9.37 22.97
N TYR A 312 -2.96 8.80 24.03
CA TYR A 312 -4.35 8.34 24.01
C TYR A 312 -5.37 9.47 23.81
N PRO A 313 -5.23 10.68 24.42
CA PRO A 313 -6.18 11.76 24.15
C PRO A 313 -6.26 12.13 22.66
N THR A 314 -5.11 12.07 21.96
CA THR A 314 -5.06 12.29 20.51
C THR A 314 -5.73 11.16 19.76
N LEU A 315 -5.48 9.90 20.13
CA LEU A 315 -6.12 8.72 19.54
C LEU A 315 -7.65 8.74 19.73
N VAL A 316 -8.13 9.08 20.92
CA VAL A 316 -9.57 9.25 21.23
C VAL A 316 -10.20 10.28 20.31
N ARG A 317 -9.54 11.43 20.12
CA ARG A 317 -10.01 12.48 19.22
C ARG A 317 -10.03 11.99 17.77
N GLU A 318 -8.98 11.29 17.31
CA GLU A 318 -8.90 10.72 15.96
C GLU A 318 -10.04 9.71 15.72
N LEU A 319 -10.27 8.77 16.64
CA LEU A 319 -11.35 7.79 16.55
C LEU A 319 -12.73 8.44 16.59
N ARG A 320 -12.96 9.38 17.51
CA ARG A 320 -14.25 10.09 17.60
C ARG A 320 -14.55 10.82 16.30
N ASN A 321 -13.59 11.55 15.76
CA ASN A 321 -13.73 12.24 14.47
C ASN A 321 -14.01 11.24 13.35
N PHE A 322 -13.30 10.10 13.32
CA PHE A 322 -13.50 9.06 12.33
C PHE A 322 -14.93 8.49 12.37
N PHE A 323 -15.43 8.11 13.56
CA PHE A 323 -16.78 7.55 13.71
C PHE A 323 -17.90 8.57 13.43
N GLN A 324 -17.69 9.86 13.72
CA GLN A 324 -18.63 10.93 13.36
C GLN A 324 -18.89 11.03 11.87
N LEU A 325 -17.93 10.61 11.03
CA LEU A 325 -18.11 10.62 9.58
C LEU A 325 -19.06 9.52 9.08
N ARG A 326 -19.41 8.54 9.93
CA ARG A 326 -20.34 7.43 9.64
C ARG A 326 -20.00 6.64 8.38
N PHE A 327 -18.75 6.69 7.90
CA PHE A 327 -18.34 5.97 6.69
C PHE A 327 -18.30 4.46 6.89
N THR A 328 -18.01 4.00 8.11
CA THR A 328 -18.06 2.58 8.44
C THR A 328 -19.43 1.99 8.16
N GLU A 329 -20.53 2.74 8.31
CA GLU A 329 -21.89 2.26 8.03
C GLU A 329 -22.10 1.82 6.56
N ARG A 330 -21.33 2.39 5.64
CA ARG A 330 -21.39 2.08 4.20
C ARG A 330 -20.58 0.85 3.81
N LEU A 331 -19.75 0.32 4.70
CA LEU A 331 -18.95 -0.86 4.45
C LEU A 331 -19.80 -2.14 4.56
N PRO A 332 -19.48 -3.18 3.76
CA PRO A 332 -20.08 -4.51 3.93
C PRO A 332 -19.90 -5.05 5.35
N SER A 333 -20.87 -5.81 5.86
CA SER A 333 -20.83 -6.35 7.23
C SER A 333 -19.59 -7.19 7.51
N SER A 334 -19.12 -7.97 6.53
CA SER A 334 -17.88 -8.76 6.64
C SER A 334 -16.63 -7.88 6.82
N VAL A 335 -16.58 -6.75 6.11
CA VAL A 335 -15.48 -5.77 6.22
C VAL A 335 -15.55 -5.07 7.58
N LYS A 336 -16.75 -4.64 8.02
CA LYS A 336 -16.95 -4.06 9.36
C LYS A 336 -16.43 -4.98 10.45
N LEU A 337 -16.86 -6.25 10.43
CA LEU A 337 -16.42 -7.25 11.40
C LEU A 337 -14.89 -7.41 11.41
N THR A 338 -14.26 -7.42 10.23
CA THR A 338 -12.80 -7.51 10.12
C THR A 338 -12.11 -6.29 10.75
N LEU A 339 -12.63 -5.09 10.51
CA LEU A 339 -12.09 -3.85 11.10
C LEU A 339 -12.32 -3.79 12.61
N ASP A 340 -13.49 -4.21 13.08
CA ASP A 340 -13.80 -4.26 14.51
C ASP A 340 -12.83 -5.19 15.24
N GLN A 341 -12.61 -6.40 14.71
CA GLN A 341 -11.72 -7.39 15.31
C GLN A 341 -10.24 -6.98 15.26
N ASN A 342 -9.77 -6.49 14.10
CA ASN A 342 -8.34 -6.28 13.88
C ASN A 342 -7.86 -4.86 14.18
N VAL A 343 -8.77 -3.89 14.27
CA VAL A 343 -8.43 -2.47 14.43
C VAL A 343 -9.14 -1.88 15.64
N PHE A 344 -10.46 -1.73 15.60
CA PHE A 344 -11.17 -0.92 16.58
C PHE A 344 -11.18 -1.54 17.98
N SER A 345 -11.38 -2.85 18.11
CA SER A 345 -11.32 -3.53 19.42
C SER A 345 -9.97 -3.35 20.10
N LYS A 346 -8.87 -3.37 19.33
CA LYS A 346 -7.52 -3.18 19.86
C LYS A 346 -7.29 -1.75 20.33
N LEU A 347 -7.67 -0.78 19.51
CA LEU A 347 -7.52 0.64 19.83
C LEU A 347 -8.40 1.05 21.02
N ASN A 348 -9.62 0.53 21.10
CA ASN A 348 -10.52 0.80 22.23
C ASN A 348 -10.01 0.14 23.52
N GLY A 349 -9.35 -1.01 23.43
CA GLY A 349 -8.79 -1.72 24.59
C GLY A 349 -7.81 -0.89 25.41
N VAL A 350 -6.98 -0.05 24.77
CA VAL A 350 -6.01 0.82 25.45
C VAL A 350 -6.57 2.19 25.86
N ILE A 351 -7.75 2.55 25.37
CA ILE A 351 -8.43 3.80 25.73
C ILE A 351 -9.34 3.59 26.94
N GLY A 352 -9.93 2.39 27.07
CA GLY A 352 -10.83 2.02 28.16
C GLY A 352 -10.13 1.44 29.40
N SER A 353 -8.84 1.09 29.29
CA SER A 353 -7.94 0.72 30.39
C SER A 353 -7.29 1.94 31.02
#